data_AF-A0A839T346-F1
#
_entry.id   AF-A0A839T346-F1
#
_cell.length_a   1.000
_cell.length_b   1.000
_cell.length_c   1.000
_cell.angle_alpha   90.00
_cell.angle_beta   90.00
_cell.angle_gamma   90.00
#
_symmetry.space_group_name_H-M   'P 1'
#
loop_
_entity.id
_entity.type
_entity.pdbx_description
1 polymer ?
#
loop_
_entity_poly.entity_id
_entity_poly.type
_entity_poly.pdbx_seq_one_letter_code
_entity_poly.pdbx_strand_id
1 'polypeptide(L)'
;MNLPQLSAAAMVLLFASAIAICSTVEADTEAKPKRVVVVQFDGLHYQAPEKLGLTNVLELKKEGTSVDEALAIIPWHPTTGEYGRHYLSSLPNPVGMAGTVLLTDKSRMIQQSFGERYTAHIANSRAYDSLNEGFTYSKLDPAMRDEDVIALSKQVIAEYDPTFIRIALQDTNDRGALPVALATPDKPWKNNLYAEGSPFIKEAREADRLLGDLVTYLKVERKWDDTLFVLQAAGASVYGGHPILFEDSARIPLIFHGPGIAKGKTIPYAENIDVTATIVEMMGVDAPNQDDGRGRVLKELAADVQAPETSKYLKRFNAGIRQYQTLAAQMTQLAPKHPRLDIALMQLQNSYNGKRTFYGIEHILDWQKAGSLKNLVENNEKTLECMHGLIAQETAADPKSVAMQEGCW
;
A
#
# COMPACT_ATOMS: atom_id res chain seq x y z
N MET A 1 -93.17 12.83 -36.32
CA MET A 1 -93.87 12.84 -35.02
C MET A 1 -93.19 11.84 -34.10
N ASN A 2 -92.79 12.34 -32.92
CA ASN A 2 -92.59 11.65 -31.64
C ASN A 2 -91.50 10.56 -31.47
N LEU A 3 -90.47 10.96 -30.72
CA LEU A 3 -89.60 10.20 -29.80
C LEU A 3 -90.38 9.28 -28.83
N PRO A 4 -89.79 8.20 -28.25
CA PRO A 4 -89.05 8.36 -26.98
C PRO A 4 -87.89 7.38 -26.63
N GLN A 5 -87.00 7.91 -25.78
CA GLN A 5 -86.37 7.35 -24.56
C GLN A 5 -85.32 6.20 -24.60
N LEU A 6 -84.06 6.62 -24.30
CA LEU A 6 -83.09 6.12 -23.29
C LEU A 6 -83.23 4.68 -22.73
N SER A 7 -82.14 3.89 -22.77
CA SER A 7 -81.34 3.55 -21.57
C SER A 7 -80.16 2.59 -21.84
N ALA A 8 -79.08 2.86 -21.10
CA ALA A 8 -78.10 1.96 -20.49
C ALA A 8 -77.22 0.99 -21.33
N ALA A 9 -75.92 1.26 -21.22
CA ALA A 9 -74.85 0.32 -20.85
C ALA A 9 -74.44 -0.81 -21.81
N ALA A 10 -73.28 -0.63 -22.47
CA ALA A 10 -72.27 -1.69 -22.66
C ALA A 10 -70.93 -1.08 -23.12
N MET A 11 -70.09 -0.82 -22.12
CA MET A 11 -68.64 -1.02 -22.08
C MET A 11 -68.04 -1.83 -23.25
N VAL A 12 -67.24 -1.19 -24.11
CA VAL A 12 -66.10 -1.82 -24.81
C VAL A 12 -64.93 -0.84 -24.80
N LEU A 13 -63.96 -1.15 -23.93
CA LEU A 13 -62.63 -0.56 -23.87
C LEU A 13 -61.86 -0.95 -25.14
N LEU A 14 -61.54 0.02 -25.99
CA LEU A 14 -60.42 -0.09 -26.93
C LEU A 14 -59.16 0.39 -26.20
N PHE A 15 -58.39 -0.58 -25.69
CA PHE A 15 -57.04 -0.35 -25.17
C PHE A 15 -56.15 0.16 -26.31
N ALA A 16 -55.75 1.43 -26.23
CA ALA A 16 -54.61 1.94 -26.97
C ALA A 16 -53.33 1.40 -26.33
N SER A 17 -52.64 0.51 -27.03
CA SER A 17 -51.33 -0.02 -26.63
C SER A 17 -50.28 1.08 -26.81
N ALA A 18 -50.02 1.85 -25.75
CA ALA A 18 -48.80 2.65 -25.66
C ALA A 18 -47.61 1.70 -25.46
N ILE A 19 -46.86 1.45 -26.52
CA ILE A 19 -45.54 0.81 -26.43
C ILE A 19 -44.61 1.84 -25.80
N ALA A 20 -44.44 1.73 -24.48
CA ALA A 20 -43.35 2.38 -23.78
C ALA A 20 -42.04 1.76 -24.31
N ILE A 21 -41.28 2.54 -25.09
CA ILE A 21 -39.88 2.24 -25.36
C ILE A 21 -39.14 2.49 -24.04
N CYS A 22 -39.17 1.49 -23.16
CA CYS A 22 -38.23 1.39 -22.06
C CYS A 22 -36.87 1.13 -22.73
N SER A 23 -36.08 2.18 -22.90
CA SER A 23 -34.65 2.04 -23.10
C SER A 23 -34.09 1.40 -21.84
N THR A 24 -33.99 0.07 -21.86
CA THR A 24 -33.15 -0.67 -20.94
C THR A 24 -31.72 -0.21 -21.22
N VAL A 25 -31.19 0.62 -20.34
CA VAL A 25 -29.74 0.74 -20.19
C VAL A 25 -29.31 -0.66 -19.78
N GLU A 26 -28.81 -1.43 -20.74
CA GLU A 26 -28.04 -2.62 -20.46
C GLU A 26 -26.95 -2.17 -19.49
N ALA A 27 -26.95 -2.77 -18.29
CA ALA A 27 -25.86 -2.58 -17.35
C ALA A 27 -24.59 -3.01 -18.09
N ASP A 28 -23.77 -2.02 -18.43
CA ASP A 28 -22.55 -2.21 -19.18
C ASP A 28 -21.72 -3.27 -18.46
N THR A 29 -21.43 -4.36 -19.17
CA THR A 29 -20.51 -5.40 -18.72
C THR A 29 -19.24 -4.73 -18.21
N GLU A 30 -18.91 -4.90 -16.91
CA GLU A 30 -17.76 -4.35 -16.17
C GLU A 30 -16.72 -3.66 -17.09
N ALA A 31 -16.93 -2.36 -17.34
CA ALA A 31 -16.09 -1.64 -18.29
C ALA A 31 -14.65 -1.61 -17.77
N LYS A 32 -13.75 -2.32 -18.44
CA LYS A 32 -12.32 -2.34 -18.14
C LYS A 32 -11.74 -0.91 -18.11
N PRO A 33 -10.99 -0.50 -17.07
CA PRO A 33 -10.35 0.82 -17.05
C PRO A 33 -9.41 1.01 -18.25
N LYS A 34 -9.36 2.20 -18.81
CA LYS A 34 -8.45 2.54 -19.92
C LYS A 34 -7.08 2.95 -19.43
N ARG A 35 -7.01 3.55 -18.24
CA ARG A 35 -5.77 4.02 -17.62
C ARG A 35 -5.76 3.82 -16.12
N VAL A 36 -4.56 3.84 -15.56
CA VAL A 36 -4.30 3.75 -14.13
C VAL A 36 -3.53 4.97 -13.69
N VAL A 37 -4.00 5.63 -12.64
CA VAL A 37 -3.31 6.73 -11.98
C VAL A 37 -3.05 6.32 -10.53
N VAL A 38 -1.79 6.11 -10.18
CA VAL A 38 -1.36 5.85 -8.80
C VAL A 38 -0.78 7.13 -8.23
N VAL A 39 -1.47 7.73 -7.26
CA VAL A 39 -0.96 8.86 -6.47
C VAL A 39 -0.46 8.35 -5.13
N GLN A 40 0.80 8.64 -4.82
CA GLN A 40 1.43 8.28 -3.57
C GLN A 40 1.78 9.54 -2.78
N PHE A 41 1.25 9.68 -1.57
CA PHE A 41 1.70 10.69 -0.62
C PHE A 41 2.76 10.05 0.28
N ASP A 42 4.03 10.33 0.03
CA ASP A 42 5.08 9.83 0.89
C ASP A 42 4.97 10.46 2.29
N GLY A 43 5.17 9.66 3.33
CA GLY A 43 5.07 10.13 4.71
C GLY A 43 3.68 10.51 5.22
N LEU A 44 2.58 10.31 4.46
CA LEU A 44 1.24 10.58 4.96
C LEU A 44 0.81 9.52 5.99
N HIS A 45 0.71 9.91 7.26
CA HIS A 45 0.21 9.05 8.33
C HIS A 45 -1.27 8.66 8.12
N TYR A 46 -1.62 7.41 8.37
CA TYR A 46 -2.96 6.86 8.06
C TYR A 46 -4.15 7.58 8.71
N GLN A 47 -3.95 8.24 9.86
CA GLN A 47 -5.01 9.02 10.53
C GLN A 47 -5.08 10.47 10.05
N ALA A 48 -4.16 10.92 9.20
CA ALA A 48 -4.11 12.31 8.76
C ALA A 48 -5.40 12.75 8.03
N PRO A 49 -6.03 11.94 7.16
CA PRO A 49 -7.26 12.33 6.49
C PRO A 49 -8.35 12.80 7.45
N GLU A 50 -8.66 12.02 8.47
CA GLU A 50 -9.70 12.32 9.45
C GLU A 50 -9.23 13.39 10.45
N LYS A 51 -8.00 13.30 10.97
CA LYS A 51 -7.51 14.23 12.00
C LYS A 51 -7.33 15.66 11.48
N LEU A 52 -6.93 15.81 10.23
CA LEU A 52 -6.65 17.13 9.64
C LEU A 52 -7.83 17.68 8.82
N GLY A 53 -8.84 16.85 8.55
CA GLY A 53 -9.95 17.19 7.66
C GLY A 53 -9.48 17.36 6.23
N LEU A 54 -8.73 16.38 5.69
CA LEU A 54 -8.24 16.41 4.31
C LEU A 54 -9.40 16.17 3.35
N THR A 55 -10.06 17.25 2.95
CA THR A 55 -11.37 17.22 2.27
C THR A 55 -11.34 16.42 0.97
N ASN A 56 -10.28 16.52 0.16
CA ASN A 56 -10.23 15.84 -1.13
C ASN A 56 -9.99 14.34 -0.96
N VAL A 57 -9.14 13.94 -0.01
CA VAL A 57 -8.96 12.52 0.37
C VAL A 57 -10.28 11.96 0.92
N LEU A 58 -10.95 12.69 1.82
CA LEU A 58 -12.23 12.27 2.40
C LEU A 58 -13.34 12.18 1.35
N GLU A 59 -13.35 13.05 0.34
CA GLU A 59 -14.29 12.97 -0.78
C GLU A 59 -13.97 11.77 -1.68
N LEU A 60 -12.69 11.50 -1.95
CA LEU A 60 -12.28 10.29 -2.68
C LEU A 60 -12.73 9.00 -1.97
N LYS A 61 -12.73 8.96 -0.62
CA LYS A 61 -13.30 7.84 0.16
C LYS A 61 -14.80 7.66 -0.07
N LYS A 62 -15.56 8.73 -0.30
CA LYS A 62 -17.00 8.66 -0.61
C LYS A 62 -17.25 8.26 -2.06
N GLU A 63 -16.45 8.76 -2.99
CA GLU A 63 -16.59 8.45 -4.41
C GLU A 63 -16.08 7.04 -4.77
N GLY A 64 -15.19 6.45 -3.98
CA GLY A 64 -14.58 5.14 -4.22
C GLY A 64 -14.74 4.13 -3.08
N THR A 65 -13.86 3.13 -3.06
CA THR A 65 -13.74 2.15 -1.97
C THR A 65 -12.45 2.40 -1.19
N SER A 66 -12.57 2.58 0.13
CA SER A 66 -11.44 2.74 1.04
C SER A 66 -11.12 1.46 1.81
N VAL A 67 -9.93 1.37 2.37
CA VAL A 67 -9.50 0.26 3.23
C VAL A 67 -9.38 0.75 4.67
N ASP A 68 -10.03 0.08 5.61
CA ASP A 68 -9.98 0.45 7.04
C ASP A 68 -8.60 0.19 7.65
N GLU A 69 -8.04 -1.00 7.40
CA GLU A 69 -6.67 -1.35 7.74
C GLU A 69 -5.88 -1.71 6.47
N ALA A 70 -5.18 -0.73 5.91
CA ALA A 70 -4.17 -0.97 4.89
C ALA A 70 -2.76 -0.94 5.49
N LEU A 71 -1.95 -1.94 5.12
CA LEU A 71 -0.57 -2.10 5.61
C LEU A 71 0.43 -2.13 4.46
N ALA A 72 1.47 -1.32 4.57
CA ALA A 72 2.71 -1.56 3.86
C ALA A 72 3.52 -2.67 4.53
N ILE A 73 4.42 -3.32 3.78
CA ILE A 73 5.58 -4.00 4.36
C ILE A 73 6.34 -2.99 5.24
N ILE A 74 7.12 -3.44 6.23
CA ILE A 74 7.86 -2.53 7.11
C ILE A 74 8.54 -1.42 6.29
N PRO A 75 8.28 -0.14 6.61
CA PRO A 75 8.79 1.01 5.88
C PRO A 75 10.26 1.27 6.24
N TRP A 76 11.11 0.26 6.07
CA TRP A 76 12.54 0.37 6.28
C TRP A 76 13.22 0.89 5.01
N HIS A 77 14.22 1.75 5.18
CA HIS A 77 14.96 2.35 4.08
C HIS A 77 16.46 2.06 4.22
N PRO A 78 16.91 0.83 3.93
CA PRO A 78 18.34 0.53 3.92
C PRO A 78 19.01 1.22 2.74
N THR A 79 20.02 2.05 3.01
CA THR A 79 20.88 2.68 1.99
C THR A 79 22.20 1.96 1.79
N THR A 80 22.38 0.83 2.48
CA THR A 80 23.60 0.00 2.45
C THR A 80 23.23 -1.47 2.32
N GLY A 81 24.26 -2.34 2.28
CA GLY A 81 24.07 -3.77 2.15
C GLY A 81 23.58 -4.18 0.76
N GLU A 82 23.06 -5.39 0.64
CA GLU A 82 22.61 -5.94 -0.64
C GLU A 82 21.41 -5.19 -1.19
N TYR A 83 20.41 -4.88 -0.34
CA TYR A 83 19.25 -4.11 -0.75
C TYR A 83 19.66 -2.75 -1.35
N GLY A 84 20.52 -1.99 -0.67
CA GLY A 84 20.98 -0.67 -1.13
C GLY A 84 21.79 -0.69 -2.44
N ARG A 85 22.22 -1.87 -2.92
CA ARG A 85 22.85 -2.01 -4.25
C ARG A 85 21.84 -2.10 -5.39
N HIS A 86 20.61 -2.53 -5.10
CA HIS A 86 19.57 -2.77 -6.11
C HIS A 86 18.42 -1.75 -6.00
N TYR A 87 18.13 -1.26 -4.80
CA TYR A 87 17.00 -0.37 -4.53
C TYR A 87 17.45 0.85 -3.72
N LEU A 88 16.93 2.02 -4.12
CA LEU A 88 17.31 3.32 -3.54
C LEU A 88 16.21 3.93 -2.66
N SER A 89 14.99 3.38 -2.68
CA SER A 89 13.84 3.85 -1.91
C SER A 89 13.59 2.99 -0.68
N SER A 90 12.66 3.39 0.20
CA SER A 90 12.16 2.52 1.26
C SER A 90 11.44 1.28 0.69
N LEU A 91 11.51 0.18 1.42
CA LEU A 91 11.02 -1.15 1.05
C LEU A 91 9.58 -1.21 0.51
N PRO A 92 8.60 -0.43 1.03
CA PRO A 92 7.25 -0.41 0.50
C PRO A 92 7.13 -0.10 -0.99
N ASN A 93 8.07 0.69 -1.53
CA ASN A 93 8.02 1.12 -2.92
C ASN A 93 8.31 -0.04 -3.90
N PRO A 94 9.48 -0.72 -3.87
CA PRO A 94 9.72 -1.84 -4.77
C PRO A 94 8.80 -3.02 -4.46
N VAL A 95 8.47 -3.32 -3.19
CA VAL A 95 7.54 -4.41 -2.86
C VAL A 95 6.15 -4.13 -3.41
N GLY A 96 5.63 -2.91 -3.24
CA GLY A 96 4.32 -2.51 -3.75
C GLY A 96 4.28 -2.56 -5.27
N MET A 97 5.30 -2.01 -5.95
CA MET A 97 5.37 -1.99 -7.42
C MET A 97 5.65 -3.36 -8.05
N ALA A 98 6.42 -4.22 -7.39
CA ALA A 98 6.62 -5.60 -7.82
C ALA A 98 5.39 -6.48 -7.52
N GLY A 99 4.55 -6.06 -6.56
CA GLY A 99 3.40 -6.81 -6.10
C GLY A 99 3.76 -8.07 -5.31
N THR A 100 5.00 -8.20 -4.84
CA THR A 100 5.52 -9.35 -4.08
C THR A 100 6.54 -8.90 -3.03
N VAL A 101 6.60 -9.63 -1.91
CA VAL A 101 7.65 -9.47 -0.90
C VAL A 101 8.96 -10.19 -1.26
N LEU A 102 8.94 -11.13 -2.20
CA LEU A 102 10.08 -11.99 -2.53
C LEU A 102 10.95 -11.33 -3.61
N LEU A 103 11.46 -10.15 -3.30
CA LEU A 103 12.28 -9.38 -4.23
C LEU A 103 13.59 -10.11 -4.59
N THR A 104 14.01 -9.92 -5.84
CA THR A 104 15.25 -10.41 -6.43
C THR A 104 15.91 -9.28 -7.23
N ASP A 105 17.17 -9.45 -7.63
CA ASP A 105 17.86 -8.52 -8.53
C ASP A 105 17.20 -8.41 -9.93
N LYS A 106 16.27 -9.30 -10.25
CA LYS A 106 15.53 -9.36 -11.52
C LYS A 106 14.02 -9.12 -11.36
N SER A 107 13.56 -8.74 -10.17
CA SER A 107 12.14 -8.50 -9.93
C SER A 107 11.64 -7.38 -10.82
N ARG A 108 10.56 -7.67 -11.56
CA ARG A 108 9.93 -6.70 -12.44
C ARG A 108 8.97 -5.82 -11.66
N MET A 109 8.75 -4.62 -12.15
CA MET A 109 7.82 -3.65 -11.60
C MET A 109 6.58 -3.52 -12.50
N ILE A 110 5.45 -3.10 -11.93
CA ILE A 110 4.14 -3.09 -12.59
C ILE A 110 4.11 -2.38 -13.96
N GLN A 111 4.91 -1.32 -14.17
CA GLN A 111 4.97 -0.63 -15.46
C GLN A 111 5.40 -1.58 -16.61
N GLN A 112 6.21 -2.60 -16.30
CA GLN A 112 6.66 -3.59 -17.27
C GLN A 112 5.55 -4.57 -17.70
N SER A 113 4.40 -4.58 -17.02
CA SER A 113 3.20 -5.33 -17.43
C SER A 113 2.43 -4.65 -18.56
N PHE A 114 2.71 -3.38 -18.85
CA PHE A 114 1.98 -2.62 -19.86
C PHE A 114 2.54 -2.73 -21.28
N GLY A 115 3.67 -3.44 -21.48
CA GLY A 115 4.27 -3.66 -22.80
C GLY A 115 4.74 -2.35 -23.44
N GLU A 116 4.40 -2.14 -24.71
CA GLU A 116 4.78 -0.93 -25.47
C GLU A 116 3.88 0.29 -25.20
N ARG A 117 2.88 0.17 -24.32
CA ARG A 117 1.99 1.29 -23.97
C ARG A 117 2.74 2.36 -23.20
N TYR A 118 2.35 3.62 -23.40
CA TYR A 118 3.00 4.74 -22.74
C TYR A 118 2.77 4.69 -21.22
N THR A 119 3.85 4.69 -20.45
CA THR A 119 3.83 4.72 -18.99
C THR A 119 4.67 5.87 -18.46
N ALA A 120 4.27 6.45 -17.32
CA ALA A 120 4.95 7.62 -16.76
C ALA A 120 5.19 7.50 -15.25
N HIS A 121 6.34 8.02 -14.79
CA HIS A 121 6.66 8.17 -13.38
C HIS A 121 7.18 9.57 -13.10
N ILE A 122 6.51 10.28 -12.19
CA ILE A 122 6.89 11.66 -11.86
C ILE A 122 6.97 11.76 -10.35
N ALA A 123 8.12 12.25 -9.87
CA ALA A 123 8.35 12.48 -8.45
C ALA A 123 9.36 13.60 -8.21
N ASN A 124 9.27 14.22 -7.04
CA ASN A 124 10.22 15.20 -6.53
C ASN A 124 11.33 14.55 -5.67
N SER A 125 11.72 13.30 -5.96
CA SER A 125 12.83 12.65 -5.26
C SER A 125 13.55 11.62 -6.13
N ARG A 126 14.88 11.57 -6.00
CA ARG A 126 15.73 10.55 -6.64
C ARG A 126 15.75 9.21 -5.89
N ALA A 127 15.14 9.13 -4.71
CA ALA A 127 15.04 7.86 -3.98
C ALA A 127 14.35 6.77 -4.81
N TYR A 128 13.49 7.15 -5.77
CA TYR A 128 12.77 6.21 -6.61
C TYR A 128 13.48 5.81 -7.90
N ASP A 129 14.73 6.23 -8.12
CA ASP A 129 15.41 6.04 -9.41
C ASP A 129 15.56 4.56 -9.80
N SER A 130 15.80 3.69 -8.82
CA SER A 130 15.85 2.23 -9.01
C SER A 130 14.53 1.59 -9.44
N LEU A 131 13.43 2.35 -9.47
CA LEU A 131 12.10 1.86 -9.86
C LEU A 131 11.74 2.23 -11.31
N ASN A 132 12.61 2.98 -12.01
CA ASN A 132 12.29 3.58 -13.30
C ASN A 132 12.38 2.61 -14.50
N GLU A 133 13.00 1.45 -14.33
CA GLU A 133 13.15 0.49 -15.44
C GLU A 133 11.77 0.11 -16.01
N GLY A 134 11.59 0.30 -17.32
CA GLY A 134 10.34 0.00 -18.01
C GLY A 134 9.31 1.13 -18.06
N PHE A 135 9.56 2.29 -17.44
CA PHE A 135 8.75 3.48 -17.74
C PHE A 135 9.12 4.07 -19.10
N THR A 136 8.12 4.52 -19.87
CA THR A 136 8.37 5.27 -21.11
C THR A 136 8.88 6.68 -20.81
N TYR A 137 8.37 7.29 -19.73
CA TYR A 137 8.78 8.61 -19.27
C TYR A 137 9.00 8.61 -17.76
N SER A 138 10.15 9.10 -17.33
CA SER A 138 10.43 9.33 -15.91
C SER A 138 11.01 10.72 -15.68
N LYS A 139 10.44 11.45 -14.71
CA LYS A 139 11.01 12.71 -14.21
C LYS A 139 11.12 12.63 -12.69
N LEU A 140 12.36 12.47 -12.22
CA LEU A 140 12.71 12.47 -10.79
C LEU A 140 13.59 13.67 -10.47
N ASP A 141 13.03 14.70 -9.86
CA ASP A 141 13.72 15.98 -9.67
C ASP A 141 13.54 16.54 -8.26
N PRO A 142 14.56 16.46 -7.38
CA PRO A 142 14.47 16.93 -6.01
C PRO A 142 14.38 18.46 -5.89
N ALA A 143 14.55 19.20 -6.99
CA ALA A 143 14.28 20.64 -7.01
C ALA A 143 12.78 20.96 -7.15
N MET A 144 11.97 20.01 -7.64
CA MET A 144 10.53 20.20 -7.78
C MET A 144 9.83 20.16 -6.42
N ARG A 145 8.72 20.89 -6.33
CA ARG A 145 7.73 20.76 -5.27
C ARG A 145 6.60 19.81 -5.69
N ASP A 146 5.77 19.39 -4.75
CA ASP A 146 4.57 18.60 -5.05
C ASP A 146 3.66 19.33 -6.09
N GLU A 147 3.57 20.67 -6.06
CA GLU A 147 2.83 21.43 -7.05
C GLU A 147 3.40 21.29 -8.48
N ASP A 148 4.73 21.26 -8.62
CA ASP A 148 5.39 21.08 -9.92
C ASP A 148 5.16 19.66 -10.43
N VAL A 149 5.18 18.66 -9.53
CA VAL A 149 4.91 17.25 -9.86
C VAL A 149 3.51 17.10 -10.42
N ILE A 150 2.50 17.71 -9.80
CA ILE A 150 1.12 17.68 -10.30
C ILE A 150 0.98 18.46 -11.61
N ALA A 151 1.59 19.64 -11.72
CA ALA A 151 1.56 20.41 -12.96
C ALA A 151 2.13 19.62 -14.15
N LEU A 152 3.30 19.00 -13.98
CA LEU A 152 3.91 18.16 -15.00
C LEU A 152 3.10 16.89 -15.27
N SER A 153 2.50 16.29 -14.25
CA SER A 153 1.63 15.11 -14.43
C SER A 153 0.44 15.43 -15.32
N LYS A 154 -0.21 16.59 -15.11
CA LYS A 154 -1.31 17.05 -15.99
C LYS A 154 -0.83 17.28 -17.42
N GLN A 155 0.36 17.86 -17.62
CA GLN A 155 0.94 18.03 -18.96
C GLN A 155 1.18 16.69 -19.65
N VAL A 156 1.79 15.73 -18.96
CA VAL A 156 2.06 14.39 -19.51
C VAL A 156 0.75 13.65 -19.83
N ILE A 157 -0.28 13.78 -18.99
CA ILE A 157 -1.61 13.20 -19.25
C ILE A 157 -2.26 13.85 -20.48
N ALA A 158 -2.14 15.17 -20.65
CA ALA A 158 -2.69 15.88 -21.80
C ALA A 158 -2.03 15.47 -23.11
N GLU A 159 -0.69 15.38 -23.13
CA GLU A 159 0.09 15.22 -24.35
C GLU A 159 0.23 13.75 -24.78
N TYR A 160 0.34 12.83 -23.81
CA TYR A 160 0.71 11.43 -24.09
C TYR A 160 -0.32 10.39 -23.66
N ASP A 161 -1.34 10.77 -22.86
CA ASP A 161 -2.41 9.88 -22.34
C ASP A 161 -1.90 8.50 -21.84
N PRO A 162 -1.03 8.46 -20.80
CA PRO A 162 -0.40 7.24 -20.33
C PRO A 162 -1.44 6.19 -19.90
N THR A 163 -1.19 4.92 -20.23
CA THR A 163 -1.99 3.79 -19.70
C THR A 163 -1.72 3.56 -18.21
N PHE A 164 -0.50 3.82 -17.74
CA PHE A 164 -0.12 3.75 -16.33
C PHE A 164 0.73 4.94 -15.97
N ILE A 165 0.32 5.72 -14.98
CA ILE A 165 1.10 6.81 -14.42
C ILE A 165 1.21 6.67 -12.91
N ARG A 166 2.44 6.75 -12.40
CA ARG A 166 2.74 6.87 -10.98
C ARG A 166 3.18 8.29 -10.67
N ILE A 167 2.53 8.91 -9.69
CA ILE A 167 2.77 10.27 -9.23
C ILE A 167 3.12 10.18 -7.75
N ALA A 168 4.38 10.46 -7.39
CA ALA A 168 4.83 10.42 -6.01
C ALA A 168 5.11 11.84 -5.48
N LEU A 169 4.39 12.20 -4.42
CA LEU A 169 4.48 13.48 -3.73
C LEU A 169 5.30 13.29 -2.45
N GLN A 170 6.49 13.89 -2.38
CA GLN A 170 7.44 13.68 -1.28
C GLN A 170 7.40 14.74 -0.19
N ASP A 171 6.79 15.90 -0.43
CA ASP A 171 6.91 17.01 0.52
C ASP A 171 6.26 16.70 1.88
N THR A 172 5.19 15.90 1.87
CA THR A 172 4.56 15.41 3.12
C THR A 172 5.56 14.64 4.00
N ASN A 173 6.53 13.94 3.42
CA ASN A 173 7.64 13.33 4.14
C ASN A 173 8.79 14.32 4.39
N ASP A 174 9.46 14.76 3.33
CA ASP A 174 10.76 15.44 3.39
C ASP A 174 10.68 16.79 4.11
N ARG A 175 9.51 17.43 4.04
CA ARG A 175 9.25 18.75 4.65
C ARG A 175 8.19 18.70 5.74
N GLY A 176 7.47 17.60 5.86
CA GLY A 176 6.50 17.35 6.91
C GLY A 176 7.04 16.39 7.98
N ALA A 177 6.86 15.09 7.74
CA ALA A 177 7.08 14.04 8.74
C ALA A 177 8.55 13.89 9.17
N LEU A 178 9.51 14.01 8.27
CA LEU A 178 10.94 13.85 8.59
C LEU A 178 11.46 14.99 9.48
N PRO A 179 11.18 16.28 9.19
CA PRO A 179 11.49 17.36 10.12
C PRO A 179 10.93 17.14 11.53
N VAL A 180 9.69 16.63 11.65
CA VAL A 180 9.08 16.29 12.96
C VAL A 180 9.93 15.30 13.75
N ALA A 181 10.44 14.26 13.09
CA ALA A 181 11.30 13.25 13.70
C ALA A 181 12.70 13.78 14.03
N LEU A 182 13.23 14.72 13.25
CA LEU A 182 14.62 15.20 13.38
C LEU A 182 14.75 16.52 14.15
N ALA A 183 13.65 17.14 14.55
CA ALA A 183 13.68 18.41 15.27
C ALA A 183 14.53 18.38 16.56
N THR A 184 14.98 19.55 16.97
CA THR A 184 15.57 19.77 18.29
C THR A 184 14.47 19.80 19.37
N PRO A 185 14.79 19.49 20.65
CA PRO A 185 13.80 19.44 21.73
C PRO A 185 13.05 20.75 22.03
N ASP A 186 13.58 21.90 21.61
CA ASP A 186 12.92 23.22 21.76
C ASP A 186 11.74 23.42 20.81
N LYS A 187 11.59 22.58 19.78
CA LYS A 187 10.44 22.65 18.88
C LYS A 187 9.21 22.04 19.54
N PRO A 188 8.08 22.79 19.65
CA PRO A 188 6.88 22.31 20.33
C PRO A 188 6.23 21.10 19.64
N TRP A 189 6.56 20.86 18.36
CA TRP A 189 6.06 19.75 17.56
C TRP A 189 7.02 18.57 17.44
N LYS A 190 8.18 18.60 18.11
CA LYS A 190 9.13 17.48 18.09
C LYS A 190 8.42 16.17 18.45
N ASN A 191 8.61 15.15 17.61
CA ASN A 191 8.04 13.81 17.79
C ASN A 191 6.50 13.78 17.86
N ASN A 192 5.81 14.77 17.27
CA ASN A 192 4.35 14.76 17.18
C ASN A 192 3.88 15.44 15.88
N LEU A 193 3.48 14.62 14.90
CA LEU A 193 2.97 15.09 13.61
C LEU A 193 1.82 16.09 13.72
N TYR A 194 0.99 15.94 14.75
CA TYR A 194 -0.26 16.68 14.92
C TYR A 194 -0.16 17.84 15.93
N ALA A 195 1.03 18.09 16.47
CA ALA A 195 1.23 19.24 17.35
C ALA A 195 1.05 20.56 16.61
N GLU A 196 0.65 21.60 17.35
CA GLU A 196 0.49 22.94 16.80
C GLU A 196 1.80 23.44 16.16
N GLY A 197 1.68 24.03 14.97
CA GLY A 197 2.84 24.52 14.21
C GLY A 197 3.69 23.42 13.57
N SER A 198 3.29 22.15 13.64
CA SER A 198 3.95 21.05 12.95
C SER A 198 3.97 21.29 11.44
N PRO A 199 5.13 21.19 10.77
CA PRO A 199 5.22 21.39 9.33
C PRO A 199 4.45 20.30 8.55
N PHE A 200 4.27 19.12 9.14
CA PHE A 200 3.47 18.03 8.56
C PHE A 200 2.03 18.46 8.26
N ILE A 201 1.40 19.24 9.14
CA ILE A 201 0.01 19.68 8.95
C ILE A 201 -0.13 20.51 7.67
N LYS A 202 0.85 21.37 7.41
CA LYS A 202 0.88 22.23 6.22
C LYS A 202 1.07 21.38 4.95
N GLU A 203 2.09 20.55 4.91
CA GLU A 203 2.41 19.76 3.71
C GLU A 203 1.32 18.72 3.41
N ALA A 204 0.72 18.08 4.42
CA ALA A 204 -0.40 17.16 4.22
C ALA A 204 -1.66 17.84 3.66
N ARG A 205 -1.94 19.08 4.08
CA ARG A 205 -3.05 19.88 3.52
C ARG A 205 -2.78 20.35 2.10
N GLU A 206 -1.53 20.66 1.79
CA GLU A 206 -1.15 21.03 0.43
C GLU A 206 -1.23 19.84 -0.53
N ALA A 207 -0.76 18.66 -0.11
CA ALA A 207 -0.93 17.42 -0.86
C ALA A 207 -2.42 17.10 -1.10
N ASP A 208 -3.29 17.28 -0.10
CA ASP A 208 -4.74 17.13 -0.26
C ASP A 208 -5.32 18.12 -1.29
N ARG A 209 -4.95 19.40 -1.22
CA ARG A 209 -5.37 20.42 -2.19
C ARG A 209 -4.95 20.04 -3.62
N LEU A 210 -3.72 19.56 -3.77
CA LEU A 210 -3.12 19.12 -5.03
C LEU A 210 -3.79 17.86 -5.61
N LEU A 211 -4.19 16.92 -4.76
CA LEU A 211 -5.05 15.81 -5.17
C LEU A 211 -6.38 16.32 -5.73
N GLY A 212 -7.01 17.30 -5.07
CA GLY A 212 -8.24 17.93 -5.55
C GLY A 212 -8.07 18.57 -6.94
N ASP A 213 -6.95 19.26 -7.17
CA ASP A 213 -6.60 19.84 -8.47
C ASP A 213 -6.42 18.76 -9.56
N LEU A 214 -5.71 17.68 -9.26
CA LEU A 214 -5.56 16.56 -10.21
C LEU A 214 -6.88 15.88 -10.54
N VAL A 215 -7.72 15.59 -9.52
CA VAL A 215 -9.04 14.96 -9.73
C VAL A 215 -9.94 15.89 -10.55
N THR A 216 -9.94 17.18 -10.25
CA THR A 216 -10.71 18.18 -11.01
C THR A 216 -10.26 18.21 -12.47
N TYR A 217 -8.95 18.22 -12.71
CA TYR A 217 -8.40 18.15 -14.06
C TYR A 217 -8.86 16.88 -14.81
N LEU A 218 -8.75 15.70 -14.20
CA LEU A 218 -9.21 14.45 -14.82
C LEU A 218 -10.71 14.47 -15.15
N LYS A 219 -11.54 15.10 -14.30
CA LYS A 219 -12.98 15.28 -14.54
C LYS A 219 -13.24 16.23 -15.72
N VAL A 220 -12.55 17.37 -15.78
CA VAL A 220 -12.65 18.35 -16.88
C VAL A 220 -12.24 17.74 -18.22
N GLU A 221 -11.16 16.97 -18.23
CA GLU A 221 -10.65 16.28 -19.43
C GLU A 221 -11.45 15.01 -19.78
N ARG A 222 -12.53 14.71 -19.05
CA ARG A 222 -13.36 13.50 -19.24
C ARG A 222 -12.56 12.20 -19.18
N LYS A 223 -11.51 12.18 -18.37
CA LYS A 223 -10.66 11.02 -18.10
C LYS A 223 -10.97 10.35 -16.76
N TRP A 224 -11.78 10.96 -15.90
CA TRP A 224 -12.05 10.43 -14.56
C TRP A 224 -12.81 9.10 -14.59
N ASP A 225 -13.85 9.00 -15.40
CA ASP A 225 -14.79 7.87 -15.37
C ASP A 225 -14.20 6.56 -15.92
N ASP A 226 -13.18 6.62 -16.78
CA ASP A 226 -12.47 5.45 -17.35
C ASP A 226 -11.07 5.24 -16.73
N THR A 227 -10.77 5.89 -15.61
CA THR A 227 -9.50 5.75 -14.86
C THR A 227 -9.68 4.88 -13.62
N LEU A 228 -8.80 3.88 -13.46
CA LEU A 228 -8.53 3.28 -12.16
C LEU A 228 -7.57 4.19 -11.38
N PHE A 229 -8.11 4.93 -10.43
CA PHE A 229 -7.37 5.83 -9.57
C PHE A 229 -7.07 5.15 -8.23
N VAL A 230 -5.81 5.18 -7.81
CA VAL A 230 -5.35 4.60 -6.55
C VAL A 230 -4.61 5.66 -5.76
N LEU A 231 -5.10 6.00 -4.57
CA LEU A 231 -4.36 6.80 -3.59
C LEU A 231 -3.73 5.87 -2.55
N GLN A 232 -2.43 6.01 -2.30
CA GLN A 232 -1.73 5.28 -1.25
C GLN A 232 -0.64 6.13 -0.58
N ALA A 233 0.03 5.58 0.45
CA ALA A 233 1.23 6.15 1.07
C ALA A 233 2.32 5.08 1.25
N ALA A 234 3.54 5.50 1.62
CA ALA A 234 4.66 4.61 1.91
C ALA A 234 4.86 4.29 3.41
N GLY A 235 4.05 4.92 4.28
CA GLY A 235 4.11 4.74 5.74
C GLY A 235 4.73 5.93 6.48
N ALA A 236 4.22 6.20 7.68
CA ALA A 236 4.75 7.19 8.61
C ALA A 236 4.27 6.93 10.03
N SER A 237 5.02 7.36 11.04
CA SER A 237 4.60 7.32 12.45
C SER A 237 4.13 8.68 12.94
N VAL A 238 3.29 8.70 13.97
CA VAL A 238 2.94 9.91 14.72
C VAL A 238 4.17 10.67 15.25
N TYR A 239 5.30 9.97 15.43
CA TYR A 239 6.57 10.56 15.85
C TYR A 239 7.37 11.21 14.71
N GLY A 240 6.87 11.14 13.47
CA GLY A 240 7.59 11.51 12.26
C GLY A 240 8.46 10.37 11.72
N GLY A 241 8.84 10.48 10.45
CA GLY A 241 9.52 9.40 9.73
C GLY A 241 8.75 8.08 9.80
N HIS A 242 9.45 6.95 9.70
CA HIS A 242 8.85 5.62 9.66
C HIS A 242 9.66 4.58 10.48
N PRO A 243 9.79 4.78 11.80
CA PRO A 243 10.55 3.89 12.68
C PRO A 243 9.97 2.47 12.73
N ILE A 244 10.82 1.46 12.48
CA ILE A 244 10.39 0.07 12.26
C ILE A 244 9.66 -0.59 13.44
N LEU A 245 9.89 -0.12 14.67
CA LEU A 245 9.31 -0.70 15.89
C LEU A 245 7.87 -0.26 16.16
N PHE A 246 7.41 0.79 15.49
CA PHE A 246 6.07 1.33 15.71
C PHE A 246 5.12 0.82 14.63
N GLU A 247 4.01 0.20 15.06
CA GLU A 247 3.04 -0.41 14.15
C GLU A 247 2.36 0.62 13.24
N ASP A 248 2.14 1.84 13.73
CA ASP A 248 1.54 2.94 12.97
C ASP A 248 2.38 3.31 11.74
N SER A 249 3.71 3.13 11.79
CA SER A 249 4.62 3.40 10.66
C SER A 249 4.22 2.66 9.39
N ALA A 250 3.71 1.44 9.51
CA ALA A 250 3.34 0.61 8.36
C ALA A 250 1.88 0.82 7.92
N ARG A 251 1.06 1.51 8.71
CA ARG A 251 -0.34 1.79 8.35
C ARG A 251 -0.39 2.93 7.34
N ILE A 252 -1.15 2.73 6.28
CA ILE A 252 -1.27 3.69 5.19
C ILE A 252 -2.75 3.97 4.87
N PRO A 253 -3.10 5.18 4.40
CA PRO A 253 -4.36 5.36 3.69
C PRO A 253 -4.28 4.59 2.36
N LEU A 254 -5.34 3.90 1.98
CA LEU A 254 -5.48 3.24 0.69
C LEU A 254 -6.92 3.39 0.19
N ILE A 255 -7.06 3.96 -1.00
CA ILE A 255 -8.35 4.21 -1.62
C ILE A 255 -8.27 3.88 -3.11
N PHE A 256 -9.30 3.18 -3.60
CA PHE A 256 -9.50 2.87 -5.01
C PHE A 256 -10.74 3.61 -5.52
N HIS A 257 -10.67 4.12 -6.75
CA HIS A 257 -11.80 4.68 -7.48
C HIS A 257 -11.69 4.27 -8.95
N GLY A 258 -12.81 4.01 -9.61
CA GLY A 258 -12.84 3.80 -11.05
C GLY A 258 -13.92 2.81 -11.48
N PRO A 259 -13.92 2.42 -12.76
CA PRO A 259 -14.82 1.38 -13.27
C PRO A 259 -14.72 0.08 -12.45
N GLY A 260 -15.86 -0.50 -12.10
CA GLY A 260 -15.94 -1.73 -11.31
C GLY A 260 -15.68 -1.56 -9.80
N ILE A 261 -15.30 -0.37 -9.33
CA ILE A 261 -15.08 -0.10 -7.90
C ILE A 261 -16.37 0.45 -7.27
N ALA A 262 -16.77 -0.11 -6.12
CA ALA A 262 -17.92 0.36 -5.37
C ALA A 262 -17.70 1.77 -4.81
N LYS A 263 -18.76 2.58 -4.76
CA LYS A 263 -18.73 3.92 -4.17
C LYS A 263 -19.13 3.89 -2.71
N GLY A 264 -18.44 4.66 -1.87
CA GLY A 264 -18.75 4.82 -0.45
C GLY A 264 -18.56 3.54 0.37
N LYS A 265 -17.82 2.56 -0.16
CA LYS A 265 -17.56 1.29 0.51
C LYS A 265 -16.26 1.36 1.31
N THR A 266 -16.22 0.64 2.42
CA THR A 266 -14.98 0.39 3.15
C THR A 266 -14.78 -1.12 3.27
N ILE A 267 -13.63 -1.62 2.83
CA ILE A 267 -13.22 -3.00 3.05
C ILE A 267 -12.32 -3.08 4.29
N PRO A 268 -12.35 -4.19 5.04
CA PRO A 268 -11.70 -4.23 6.35
C PRO A 268 -10.17 -4.24 6.27
N TYR A 269 -9.58 -4.83 5.22
CA TYR A 269 -8.14 -5.11 5.21
C TYR A 269 -7.53 -5.25 3.81
N ALA A 270 -6.34 -4.68 3.61
CA ALA A 270 -5.50 -4.91 2.43
C ALA A 270 -4.01 -4.70 2.75
N GLU A 271 -3.15 -5.31 1.94
CA GLU A 271 -1.70 -5.17 2.02
C GLU A 271 -1.18 -4.45 0.77
N ASN A 272 -0.06 -3.70 0.86
CA ASN A 272 0.45 -2.93 -0.28
C ASN A 272 0.81 -3.80 -1.51
N ILE A 273 1.12 -5.09 -1.30
CA ILE A 273 1.32 -6.07 -2.37
C ILE A 273 0.03 -6.38 -3.15
N ASP A 274 -1.14 -6.20 -2.54
CA ASP A 274 -2.45 -6.45 -3.16
C ASP A 274 -2.79 -5.41 -4.23
N VAL A 275 -2.21 -4.21 -4.14
CA VAL A 275 -2.44 -3.09 -5.06
C VAL A 275 -2.04 -3.49 -6.49
N THR A 276 -0.83 -4.01 -6.69
CA THR A 276 -0.36 -4.42 -8.01
C THR A 276 -1.16 -5.59 -8.55
N ALA A 277 -1.44 -6.61 -7.74
CA ALA A 277 -2.26 -7.76 -8.15
C ALA A 277 -3.66 -7.33 -8.61
N THR A 278 -4.25 -6.35 -7.91
CA THR A 278 -5.57 -5.81 -8.25
C THR A 278 -5.53 -4.97 -9.53
N ILE A 279 -4.53 -4.10 -9.68
CA ILE A 279 -4.39 -3.27 -10.89
C ILE A 279 -4.24 -4.15 -12.13
N VAL A 280 -3.37 -5.17 -12.10
CA VAL A 280 -3.12 -6.00 -13.29
C VAL A 280 -4.32 -6.84 -13.68
N GLU A 281 -5.10 -7.34 -12.70
CA GLU A 281 -6.37 -8.03 -12.95
C GLU A 281 -7.37 -7.08 -13.63
N MET A 282 -7.61 -5.90 -13.04
CA MET A 282 -8.56 -4.93 -13.58
C MET A 282 -8.14 -4.41 -14.96
N MET A 283 -6.84 -4.25 -15.18
CA MET A 283 -6.27 -3.87 -16.47
C MET A 283 -6.10 -5.05 -17.43
N GLY A 284 -6.48 -6.28 -17.04
CA GLY A 284 -6.33 -7.50 -17.84
C GLY A 284 -4.96 -7.61 -18.49
N VAL A 285 -3.90 -7.46 -17.70
CA VAL A 285 -2.49 -7.61 -18.08
C VAL A 285 -1.82 -8.64 -17.17
N ASP A 286 -0.67 -9.17 -17.59
CA ASP A 286 0.07 -10.14 -16.76
C ASP A 286 0.69 -9.47 -15.54
N ALA A 287 0.66 -10.15 -14.39
CA ALA A 287 1.41 -9.70 -13.22
C ALA A 287 2.92 -9.66 -13.51
N PRO A 288 3.66 -8.66 -12.99
CA PRO A 288 5.09 -8.52 -13.28
C PRO A 288 5.92 -9.69 -12.73
N ASN A 289 5.47 -10.30 -11.62
CA ASN A 289 6.09 -11.45 -10.97
C ASN A 289 5.02 -12.52 -10.65
N GLN A 290 5.40 -13.79 -10.71
CA GLN A 290 4.49 -14.96 -10.63
C GLN A 290 4.86 -15.92 -9.47
N ASP A 291 5.53 -15.41 -8.43
CA ASP A 291 5.92 -16.19 -7.26
C ASP A 291 4.82 -16.23 -6.17
N ASP A 292 5.00 -17.12 -5.18
CA ASP A 292 4.10 -17.30 -4.05
C ASP A 292 4.28 -16.24 -2.93
N GLY A 293 4.96 -15.13 -3.24
CA GLY A 293 5.06 -13.94 -2.41
C GLY A 293 4.10 -12.82 -2.79
N ARG A 294 3.35 -13.02 -3.89
CA ARG A 294 2.50 -11.98 -4.47
C ARG A 294 1.25 -11.67 -3.65
N GLY A 295 0.77 -10.43 -3.78
CA GLY A 295 -0.51 -10.01 -3.21
C GLY A 295 -1.72 -10.70 -3.86
N ARG A 296 -2.85 -10.63 -3.19
CA ARG A 296 -4.13 -11.12 -3.71
C ARG A 296 -4.86 -10.04 -4.51
N VAL A 297 -5.76 -10.46 -5.38
CA VAL A 297 -6.71 -9.55 -6.02
C VAL A 297 -7.80 -9.17 -5.02
N LEU A 298 -8.02 -7.87 -4.82
CA LEU A 298 -9.08 -7.32 -3.96
C LEU A 298 -10.43 -7.34 -4.68
N LYS A 299 -11.00 -8.53 -4.89
CA LYS A 299 -12.31 -8.67 -5.57
C LYS A 299 -13.44 -7.98 -4.82
N GLU A 300 -13.30 -7.83 -3.51
CA GLU A 300 -14.25 -7.13 -2.65
C GLU A 300 -14.33 -5.61 -2.87
N LEU A 301 -13.50 -5.04 -3.75
CA LEU A 301 -13.68 -3.67 -4.20
C LEU A 301 -14.97 -3.49 -5.02
N ALA A 302 -15.49 -4.54 -5.65
CA ALA A 302 -16.79 -4.52 -6.33
C ALA A 302 -17.95 -4.46 -5.34
N ALA A 303 -19.10 -3.88 -5.74
CA ALA A 303 -20.22 -3.59 -4.84
C ALA A 303 -20.74 -4.84 -4.11
N ASP A 304 -21.01 -5.91 -4.86
CA ASP A 304 -21.70 -7.10 -4.38
C ASP A 304 -20.78 -8.22 -3.87
N VAL A 305 -19.48 -7.92 -3.70
CA VAL A 305 -18.49 -8.90 -3.22
C VAL A 305 -18.14 -8.62 -1.76
N GLN A 306 -18.33 -9.63 -0.91
CA GLN A 306 -17.93 -9.55 0.49
C GLN A 306 -16.42 -9.78 0.63
N ALA A 307 -15.82 -9.09 1.61
CA ALA A 307 -14.41 -9.30 1.94
C ALA A 307 -14.21 -10.73 2.47
N PRO A 308 -13.24 -11.49 1.93
CA PRO A 308 -12.94 -12.81 2.44
C PRO A 308 -12.19 -12.72 3.78
N GLU A 309 -12.19 -13.81 4.54
CA GLU A 309 -11.20 -13.99 5.59
C GLU A 309 -9.81 -14.11 4.97
N THR A 310 -8.84 -13.39 5.54
CA THR A 310 -7.46 -13.33 5.02
C THR A 310 -6.47 -13.80 6.07
N SER A 311 -5.39 -14.45 5.65
CA SER A 311 -4.33 -14.91 6.56
C SER A 311 -3.45 -13.79 7.12
N LYS A 312 -3.56 -12.57 6.58
CA LYS A 312 -2.85 -11.34 6.99
C LYS A 312 -1.34 -11.58 7.16
N TYR A 313 -0.73 -12.26 6.19
CA TYR A 313 0.65 -12.71 6.30
C TYR A 313 1.62 -11.54 6.42
N LEU A 314 1.42 -10.42 5.70
CA LEU A 314 2.31 -9.26 5.81
C LEU A 314 2.20 -8.61 7.20
N LYS A 315 0.99 -8.54 7.78
CA LYS A 315 0.82 -8.06 9.16
C LYS A 315 1.59 -8.91 10.16
N ARG A 316 1.46 -10.23 10.05
CA ARG A 316 2.18 -11.20 10.88
C ARG A 316 3.69 -11.09 10.68
N PHE A 317 4.13 -10.96 9.43
CA PHE A 317 5.54 -10.76 9.10
C PHE A 317 6.11 -9.49 9.72
N ASN A 318 5.41 -8.35 9.55
CA ASN A 318 5.79 -7.08 10.14
C ASN A 318 5.87 -7.17 11.69
N ALA A 319 4.91 -7.86 12.32
CA ALA A 319 4.95 -8.10 13.76
C ALA A 319 6.16 -8.97 14.16
N GLY A 320 6.45 -10.02 13.40
CA GLY A 320 7.59 -10.90 13.63
C GLY A 320 8.93 -10.19 13.55
N ILE A 321 9.12 -9.27 12.58
CA ILE A 321 10.33 -8.44 12.53
C ILE A 321 10.47 -7.55 13.77
N ARG A 322 9.39 -6.91 14.24
CA ARG A 322 9.42 -6.10 15.47
C ARG A 322 9.76 -6.91 16.71
N GLN A 323 9.20 -8.11 16.82
CA GLN A 323 9.51 -9.05 17.91
C GLN A 323 10.96 -9.48 17.85
N TYR A 324 11.48 -9.82 16.66
CA TYR A 324 12.88 -10.19 16.48
C TYR A 324 13.83 -9.10 16.96
N GLN A 325 13.58 -7.83 16.58
CA GLN A 325 14.42 -6.71 17.00
C GLN A 325 14.45 -6.57 18.53
N THR A 326 13.28 -6.71 19.18
CA THR A 326 13.16 -6.66 20.64
C THR A 326 13.90 -7.82 21.31
N LEU A 327 13.68 -9.05 20.85
CA LEU A 327 14.28 -10.25 21.44
C LEU A 327 15.79 -10.31 21.19
N ALA A 328 16.26 -9.96 20.00
CA ALA A 328 17.68 -9.92 19.69
C ALA A 328 18.42 -8.90 20.57
N ALA A 329 17.81 -7.72 20.80
CA ALA A 329 18.35 -6.73 21.74
C ALA A 329 18.40 -7.29 23.18
N GLN A 330 17.35 -7.98 23.64
CA GLN A 330 17.31 -8.61 24.95
C GLN A 330 18.38 -9.70 25.10
N MET A 331 18.51 -10.59 24.12
CA MET A 331 19.54 -11.63 24.09
C MET A 331 20.94 -11.03 24.15
N THR A 332 21.17 -9.93 23.40
CA THR A 332 22.48 -9.24 23.37
C THR A 332 22.83 -8.66 24.76
N GLN A 333 21.85 -8.09 25.46
CA GLN A 333 22.07 -7.55 26.81
C GLN A 333 22.35 -8.65 27.86
N LEU A 334 21.75 -9.83 27.69
CA LEU A 334 21.88 -10.97 28.62
C LEU A 334 23.11 -11.84 28.32
N ALA A 335 23.58 -11.87 27.08
CA ALA A 335 24.69 -12.69 26.59
C ALA A 335 25.95 -12.68 27.48
N PRO A 336 26.40 -11.55 28.07
CA PRO A 336 27.57 -11.54 28.96
C PRO A 336 27.47 -12.47 30.18
N LYS A 337 26.25 -12.80 30.62
CA LYS A 337 25.98 -13.74 31.73
C LYS A 337 25.47 -15.11 31.24
N HIS A 338 25.01 -15.19 30.00
CA HIS A 338 24.36 -16.35 29.41
C HIS A 338 24.91 -16.63 28.00
N PRO A 339 26.11 -17.23 27.87
CA PRO A 339 26.82 -17.36 26.58
C PRO A 339 26.06 -18.14 25.50
N ARG A 340 25.09 -19.01 25.88
CA ARG A 340 24.23 -19.70 24.91
C ARG A 340 23.35 -18.72 24.12
N LEU A 341 22.97 -17.59 24.70
CA LEU A 341 22.25 -16.53 23.99
C LEU A 341 23.13 -15.89 22.90
N ASP A 342 24.42 -15.73 23.16
CA ASP A 342 25.39 -15.21 22.18
C ASP A 342 25.54 -16.18 21.00
N ILE A 343 25.70 -17.47 21.29
CA ILE A 343 25.78 -18.53 20.25
C ILE A 343 24.51 -18.55 19.39
N ALA A 344 23.33 -18.44 20.01
CA ALA A 344 22.07 -18.39 19.28
C ALA A 344 21.93 -17.12 18.43
N LEU A 345 22.38 -15.95 18.91
CA LEU A 345 22.46 -14.73 18.10
C LEU A 345 23.39 -14.91 16.90
N MET A 346 24.56 -15.52 17.09
CA MET A 346 25.45 -15.88 15.98
C MET A 346 24.75 -16.79 14.97
N GLN A 347 23.93 -17.74 15.42
CA GLN A 347 23.15 -18.62 14.53
C GLN A 347 22.06 -17.87 13.76
N LEU A 348 21.36 -16.93 14.40
CA LEU A 348 20.30 -16.11 13.77
C LEU A 348 20.82 -15.21 12.66
N GLN A 349 21.97 -14.58 12.90
CA GLN A 349 22.52 -13.55 12.00
C GLN A 349 23.25 -14.16 10.79
N ASN A 350 23.71 -15.41 10.91
CA ASN A 350 24.47 -16.08 9.86
C ASN A 350 23.61 -17.05 9.06
N SER A 351 24.08 -17.39 7.86
CA SER A 351 23.51 -18.49 7.08
C SER A 351 24.39 -19.73 7.23
N TYR A 352 23.78 -20.85 7.59
CA TYR A 352 24.44 -22.15 7.64
C TYR A 352 23.85 -23.04 6.55
N ASN A 353 24.71 -23.61 5.70
CA ASN A 353 24.31 -24.43 4.53
C ASN A 353 23.29 -23.74 3.61
N GLY A 354 23.39 -22.41 3.45
CA GLY A 354 22.52 -21.64 2.58
C GLY A 354 21.10 -21.39 3.12
N LYS A 355 20.78 -21.88 4.32
CA LYS A 355 19.51 -21.60 5.02
C LYS A 355 19.73 -20.53 6.07
N ARG A 356 18.70 -19.71 6.27
CA ARG A 356 18.65 -18.74 7.38
C ARG A 356 17.68 -19.25 8.43
N THR A 357 18.05 -19.05 9.69
CA THR A 357 17.15 -19.32 10.81
C THR A 357 16.06 -18.24 10.84
N PHE A 358 16.41 -16.97 10.68
CA PHE A 358 15.45 -15.86 10.60
C PHE A 358 15.62 -15.04 9.32
N TYR A 359 14.50 -14.72 8.67
CA TYR A 359 14.46 -13.81 7.52
C TYR A 359 14.17 -12.39 8.00
N GLY A 360 15.24 -11.65 8.32
CA GLY A 360 15.18 -10.28 8.81
C GLY A 360 15.42 -9.20 7.75
N ILE A 361 15.37 -7.93 8.18
CA ILE A 361 15.57 -6.75 7.31
C ILE A 361 17.02 -6.52 6.86
N GLU A 362 17.99 -7.23 7.42
CA GLU A 362 19.40 -7.12 7.04
C GLU A 362 19.70 -7.82 5.69
N HIS A 363 18.84 -8.77 5.31
CA HIS A 363 19.03 -9.63 4.13
C HIS A 363 17.72 -9.81 3.38
N ILE A 364 17.13 -8.69 2.94
CA ILE A 364 15.80 -8.65 2.32
C ILE A 364 15.73 -9.54 1.06
N LEU A 365 16.76 -9.55 0.21
CA LEU A 365 16.74 -10.36 -1.01
C LEU A 365 16.86 -11.86 -0.76
N ASP A 366 17.23 -12.27 0.47
CA ASP A 366 17.19 -13.67 0.88
C ASP A 366 15.77 -14.15 1.22
N TRP A 367 14.79 -13.26 1.36
CA TRP A 367 13.40 -13.66 1.66
C TRP A 367 12.85 -14.61 0.59
N GLN A 368 13.26 -14.45 -0.67
CA GLN A 368 12.90 -15.36 -1.78
C GLN A 368 13.24 -16.82 -1.47
N LYS A 369 14.27 -17.10 -0.66
CA LYS A 369 14.72 -18.46 -0.33
C LYS A 369 13.70 -19.22 0.53
N ALA A 370 12.73 -18.52 1.15
CA ALA A 370 11.60 -19.14 1.81
C ALA A 370 10.60 -19.77 0.81
N GLY A 371 10.63 -19.37 -0.47
CA GLY A 371 9.80 -19.87 -1.55
C GLY A 371 8.37 -19.31 -1.58
N SER A 372 7.80 -18.93 -0.44
CA SER A 372 6.48 -18.28 -0.35
C SER A 372 6.40 -17.32 0.84
N LEU A 373 5.48 -16.36 0.78
CA LEU A 373 5.21 -15.46 1.92
C LEU A 373 4.71 -16.25 3.15
N LYS A 374 3.95 -17.34 2.94
CA LYS A 374 3.52 -18.23 4.03
C LYS A 374 4.71 -18.86 4.74
N ASN A 375 5.61 -19.50 3.99
CA ASN A 375 6.78 -20.17 4.56
C ASN A 375 7.70 -19.16 5.26
N LEU A 376 7.84 -17.96 4.68
CA LEU A 376 8.61 -16.86 5.26
C LEU A 376 8.10 -16.49 6.66
N VAL A 377 6.77 -16.33 6.79
CA VAL A 377 6.12 -16.02 8.07
C VAL A 377 6.24 -17.17 9.07
N GLU A 378 5.86 -18.39 8.68
CA GLU A 378 5.86 -19.55 9.57
C GLU A 378 7.27 -19.90 10.08
N ASN A 379 8.29 -19.77 9.24
CA ASN A 379 9.69 -19.94 9.66
C ASN A 379 10.09 -18.90 10.71
N ASN A 380 9.74 -17.63 10.47
CA ASN A 380 10.09 -16.56 11.40
C ASN A 380 9.35 -16.70 12.73
N GLU A 381 8.06 -17.04 12.72
CA GLU A 381 7.28 -17.29 13.94
C GLU A 381 7.86 -18.43 14.77
N LYS A 382 8.18 -19.58 14.15
CA LYS A 382 8.85 -20.68 14.84
C LYS A 382 10.18 -20.24 15.47
N THR A 383 10.94 -19.42 14.76
CA THR A 383 12.23 -18.91 15.26
C THR A 383 12.05 -17.99 16.46
N LEU A 384 11.02 -17.14 16.44
CA LEU A 384 10.69 -16.27 17.56
C LEU A 384 10.27 -17.06 18.80
N GLU A 385 9.52 -18.15 18.64
CA GLU A 385 9.22 -19.10 19.73
C GLU A 385 10.50 -19.68 20.34
N CYS A 386 11.46 -20.10 19.50
CA CYS A 386 12.76 -20.59 19.95
C CYS A 386 13.58 -19.52 20.70
N MET A 387 13.51 -18.25 20.27
CA MET A 387 14.17 -17.13 20.96
C MET A 387 13.56 -16.89 22.34
N HIS A 388 12.23 -16.84 22.42
CA HIS A 388 11.51 -16.68 23.69
C HIS A 388 11.83 -17.81 24.67
N GLY A 389 11.77 -19.07 24.20
CA GLY A 389 12.07 -20.25 25.01
C GLY A 389 13.50 -20.23 25.55
N LEU A 390 14.47 -19.87 24.71
CA LEU A 390 15.87 -19.82 25.13
C LEU A 390 16.13 -18.73 26.17
N ILE A 391 15.56 -17.53 25.99
CA ILE A 391 15.65 -16.46 27.00
C ILE A 391 15.05 -16.93 28.32
N ALA A 392 13.87 -17.55 28.29
CA ALA A 392 13.21 -18.05 29.50
C ALA A 392 14.03 -19.14 30.20
N GLN A 393 14.62 -20.07 29.43
CA GLN A 393 15.48 -21.13 29.97
C GLN A 393 16.74 -20.55 30.64
N GLU A 394 17.47 -19.67 29.94
CA GLU A 394 18.74 -19.14 30.44
C GLU A 394 18.58 -18.20 31.63
N THR A 395 17.43 -17.53 31.75
CA THR A 395 17.15 -16.59 32.85
C THR A 395 16.39 -17.21 34.02
N ALA A 396 15.98 -18.47 33.92
CA ALA A 396 15.30 -19.18 35.01
C ALA A 396 16.23 -19.49 36.19
N ALA A 397 15.64 -19.58 37.39
CA ALA A 397 16.35 -20.00 38.59
C ALA A 397 16.86 -21.46 38.48
N ASP A 398 16.11 -22.32 37.80
CA ASP A 398 16.53 -23.67 37.39
C ASP A 398 16.34 -23.83 35.86
N PRO A 399 17.39 -23.60 35.06
CA PRO A 399 17.30 -23.73 33.60
C PRO A 399 16.87 -25.11 33.11
N LYS A 400 17.09 -26.19 33.88
CA LYS A 400 16.72 -27.56 33.49
C LYS A 400 15.22 -27.82 33.62
N SER A 401 14.49 -26.96 34.34
CA SER A 401 13.03 -27.09 34.49
C SER A 401 12.23 -26.47 33.34
N VAL A 402 12.89 -25.73 32.45
CA VAL A 402 12.25 -25.10 31.28
C VAL A 402 12.50 -25.97 30.05
N ALA A 403 11.45 -26.64 29.59
CA ALA A 403 11.49 -27.43 28.36
C ALA A 403 11.65 -26.52 27.13
N MET A 404 12.57 -26.88 26.23
CA MET A 404 12.70 -26.25 24.92
C MET A 404 11.80 -26.95 23.91
N GLN A 405 11.25 -26.19 22.97
CA GLN A 405 10.49 -26.74 21.86
C GLN A 405 11.40 -27.56 20.94
N GLU A 406 10.90 -28.70 20.44
CA GLU A 406 11.67 -29.57 19.55
C GLU A 406 12.01 -28.86 18.23
N GLY A 407 13.26 -29.02 17.78
CA GLY A 407 13.76 -28.41 16.54
C GLY A 407 14.15 -26.93 16.67
N CYS A 408 14.41 -26.45 17.90
CA CYS A 408 15.08 -25.18 18.17
C CYS A 408 16.61 -25.38 18.31
N TRP A 409 17.38 -24.60 17.52
CA TRP A 409 18.85 -24.46 17.50
C TRP A 409 19.67 -25.70 17.10
#